data_AF-A0A956K272-F1
#
_entry.id   AF-A0A956K272-F1
#
_cell.length_a   1.000
_cell.length_b   1.000
_cell.length_c   1.000
_cell.angle_alpha   90.00
_cell.angle_beta   90.00
_cell.angle_gamma   90.00
#
_symmetry.space_group_name_H-M   'P 1'
#
loop_
_entity.id
_entity.type
_entity.pdbx_description
1 polymer ?
#
loop_
_entity_poly.entity_id
_entity_poly.type
_entity_poly.pdbx_seq_one_letter_code
_entity_poly.pdbx_strand_id
1 'polypeptide(L)'
;MALTQKELDTYEYKLKKRGFRRDDVLMHTCPDCEAKAVLTYLMAGRHGGRDIRLCLECGRARSWRSGAGLEERVEDPDFDLVTFLR
;
A
#
# COMPACT_ATOMS: atom_id res chain seq x y z
N MET A 1 -7.36 14.72 5.81
CA MET A 1 -8.08 15.08 4.58
C MET A 1 -8.19 13.80 3.77
N ALA A 2 -9.37 13.47 3.26
CA ALA A 2 -9.56 12.30 2.42
C ALA A 2 -8.82 12.48 1.08
N LEU A 3 -8.33 11.36 0.54
CA LEU A 3 -7.68 11.33 -0.77
C LEU A 3 -8.69 11.62 -1.87
N THR A 4 -8.33 12.51 -2.78
CA THR A 4 -9.16 12.78 -3.94
C THR A 4 -9.03 11.64 -4.96
N GLN A 5 -10.06 11.47 -5.80
CA GLN A 5 -10.05 10.47 -6.87
C GLN A 5 -8.82 10.65 -7.81
N LYS A 6 -8.46 11.90 -8.14
CA LYS A 6 -7.28 12.19 -8.98
C LYS A 6 -5.95 11.74 -8.37
N GLU A 7 -5.78 11.92 -7.06
CA GLU A 7 -4.59 11.46 -6.34
C GLU A 7 -4.53 9.94 -6.31
N LEU A 8 -5.68 9.29 -6.05
CA LEU A 8 -5.79 7.84 -6.08
C LEU A 8 -5.41 7.27 -7.45
N ASP A 9 -5.98 7.78 -8.53
CA ASP A 9 -5.65 7.36 -9.90
C ASP A 9 -4.14 7.53 -10.20
N THR A 10 -3.54 8.62 -9.72
CA THR A 10 -2.10 8.88 -9.87
C THR A 10 -1.27 7.85 -9.11
N TYR A 11 -1.65 7.54 -7.86
CA TYR A 11 -0.95 6.54 -7.06
C TYR A 11 -1.09 5.14 -7.65
N GLU A 12 -2.29 4.76 -8.07
CA GLU A 12 -2.54 3.46 -8.71
C GLU A 12 -1.74 3.29 -10.00
N TYR A 13 -1.68 4.32 -10.84
CA TYR A 13 -0.87 4.30 -12.05
C TYR A 13 0.63 4.07 -11.73
N LYS A 14 1.18 4.82 -10.77
CA LYS A 14 2.59 4.72 -10.38
C LYS A 14 2.92 3.38 -9.71
N LEU A 15 2.04 2.89 -8.84
CA LEU A 15 2.16 1.59 -8.19
C LEU A 15 2.14 0.46 -9.23
N LYS A 16 1.19 0.49 -10.16
CA LYS A 16 1.09 -0.49 -11.25
C LYS A 16 2.33 -0.49 -12.13
N LYS A 17 2.86 0.69 -12.47
CA LYS A 17 4.12 0.82 -13.23
C LYS A 17 5.33 0.19 -12.51
N ARG A 18 5.31 0.17 -11.18
CA ARG A 18 6.34 -0.48 -10.35
C ARG A 18 6.10 -1.97 -10.13
N GLY A 19 5.00 -2.53 -10.63
CA GLY A 19 4.68 -3.96 -10.52
C GLY A 19 3.77 -4.32 -9.35
N PHE A 20 3.24 -3.34 -8.62
CA PHE A 20 2.20 -3.60 -7.63
C PHE A 20 0.88 -3.92 -8.29
N ARG A 21 0.12 -4.82 -7.67
CA ARG A 21 -1.24 -5.20 -8.05
C ARG A 21 -2.14 -5.00 -6.84
N ARG A 22 -3.38 -4.60 -7.08
CA ARG A 22 -4.38 -4.54 -6.02
C ARG A 22 -4.80 -5.96 -5.69
N ASP A 23 -4.69 -6.34 -4.42
CA ASP A 23 -4.99 -7.69 -3.94
C ASP A 23 -6.40 -7.80 -3.37
N ASP A 24 -6.82 -6.77 -2.63
CA ASP A 24 -8.11 -6.75 -1.95
C ASP A 24 -9.21 -6.09 -2.78
N VAL A 25 -10.32 -6.83 -2.97
CA VAL A 25 -11.62 -6.29 -3.39
C VAL A 25 -12.35 -5.66 -2.20
N LEU A 26 -12.09 -6.15 -0.98
CA LEU A 26 -12.72 -5.72 0.26
C LEU A 26 -11.84 -4.71 1.00
N MET A 27 -12.41 -3.56 1.34
CA MET A 27 -11.69 -2.54 2.11
C MET A 27 -11.53 -3.00 3.56
N HIS A 28 -10.30 -2.88 4.08
CA HIS A 28 -9.99 -3.14 5.49
C HIS A 28 -10.21 -1.89 6.35
N THR A 29 -10.33 -2.11 7.66
CA THR A 29 -10.41 -1.03 8.65
C THR A 29 -9.03 -0.41 8.87
N CYS A 30 -8.96 0.92 8.82
CA CYS A 30 -7.73 1.65 9.12
C CYS A 30 -7.47 1.64 10.64
N PRO A 31 -6.28 1.23 11.12
CA PRO A 31 -5.98 1.24 12.55
C PRO A 31 -5.86 2.65 13.13
N ASP A 32 -5.71 3.67 12.28
CA ASP A 32 -5.45 5.03 12.70
C ASP A 32 -6.68 5.95 12.70
N CYS A 33 -7.67 5.69 11.85
CA CYS A 33 -8.90 6.50 11.74
C CYS A 33 -10.17 5.67 11.76
N GLU A 34 -10.06 4.35 11.96
CA GLU A 34 -11.16 3.37 12.12
C GLU A 34 -12.12 3.27 10.91
N ALA A 35 -11.83 3.99 9.83
CA ALA A 35 -12.62 3.92 8.61
C ALA A 35 -12.33 2.63 7.83
N LYS A 36 -13.38 2.01 7.31
CA LYS A 36 -13.28 0.84 6.41
C LYS A 36 -12.97 1.29 4.97
N ALA A 37 -11.77 1.84 4.79
CA ALA A 37 -11.35 2.51 3.56
C ALA A 37 -9.89 2.22 3.19
N VAL A 38 -9.35 1.07 3.60
CA VAL A 38 -7.96 0.68 3.29
C VAL A 38 -7.90 -0.17 2.02
N LEU A 39 -7.05 0.26 1.08
CA LEU A 39 -6.66 -0.49 -0.11
C LEU A 39 -5.32 -1.19 0.11
N THR A 40 -5.22 -2.44 -0.32
CA THR A 40 -3.99 -3.23 -0.27
C THR A 40 -3.42 -3.42 -1.67
N TYR A 41 -2.15 -3.05 -1.84
CA TYR A 41 -1.36 -3.27 -3.03
C TYR A 41 -0.21 -4.23 -2.71
N LEU A 42 -0.10 -5.32 -3.46
CA LEU A 42 0.94 -6.32 -3.31
C LEU A 42 1.85 -6.35 -4.52
N MET A 43 3.13 -6.51 -4.28
CA MET A 43 4.12 -6.93 -5.25
C MET A 43 4.74 -8.22 -4.74
N ALA A 44 4.71 -9.27 -5.56
CA ALA A 44 5.41 -10.52 -5.28
C ALA A 44 6.37 -10.80 -6.43
N GLY A 45 7.63 -11.09 -6.09
CA GLY A 45 8.67 -11.42 -7.05
C GLY A 45 9.58 -12.53 -6.51
N ARG A 46 10.45 -13.05 -7.40
CA ARG A 46 11.37 -14.15 -7.08
C ARG A 46 12.37 -13.82 -5.96
N HIS A 47 12.65 -12.53 -5.74
CA HIS A 47 13.61 -12.04 -4.77
C HIS A 47 12.96 -11.46 -3.50
N GLY A 48 11.64 -11.55 -3.37
CA GLY A 48 10.88 -10.98 -2.26
C GLY A 48 9.61 -10.29 -2.72
N GLY A 49 8.86 -9.78 -1.74
CA GLY A 49 7.62 -9.05 -1.95
C GLY A 49 7.57 -7.75 -1.18
N ARG A 50 6.61 -6.91 -1.56
CA ARG A 50 6.25 -5.71 -0.81
C ARG A 50 4.75 -5.53 -0.84
N ASP A 51 4.18 -5.26 0.32
CA ASP A 51 2.79 -4.89 0.47
C ASP A 51 2.66 -3.46 0.96
N ILE A 52 1.66 -2.74 0.44
CA ILE A 52 1.35 -1.37 0.78
C ILE A 52 -0.12 -1.30 1.12
N ARG A 53 -0.45 -0.78 2.30
CA ARG A 53 -1.82 -0.47 2.71
C ARG A 53 -2.01 1.03 2.71
N LEU A 54 -2.97 1.52 1.95
CA LEU A 54 -3.31 2.94 1.81
C LEU A 54 -4.73 3.18 2.31
N CYS A 55 -4.90 4.05 3.30
CA CYS A 55 -6.21 4.51 3.74
C CYS A 55 -6.69 5.68 2.88
N LEU A 56 -7.86 5.56 2.26
CA LEU A 56 -8.45 6.61 1.44
C LEU A 56 -8.99 7.79 2.26
N GLU A 57 -9.34 7.56 3.53
CA GLU A 57 -9.94 8.60 4.39
C GLU A 57 -8.90 9.47 5.11
N CYS A 58 -7.86 8.87 5.66
CA CYS A 58 -6.81 9.62 6.35
C CYS A 58 -5.53 9.82 5.53
N GLY A 59 -5.42 9.17 4.37
CA GLY A 59 -4.25 9.27 3.48
C GLY A 59 -3.00 8.53 3.97
N ARG A 60 -3.04 7.91 5.15
CA ARG A 60 -1.90 7.17 5.69
C ARG A 60 -1.62 5.93 4.88
N ALA A 61 -0.33 5.71 4.62
CA ALA A 61 0.17 4.54 3.96
C ALA A 61 1.16 3.83 4.88
N ARG A 62 1.12 2.51 4.85
CA ARG A 62 2.09 1.65 5.52
C ARG A 62 2.60 0.64 4.51
N SER A 63 3.82 0.17 4.69
CA SER A 63 4.34 -0.89 3.85
C SER A 63 5.00 -1.98 4.66
N TRP A 64 4.92 -3.20 4.16
CA TRP A 64 5.66 -4.32 4.69
C TRP A 64 6.48 -4.94 3.57
N ARG A 65 7.66 -5.45 3.93
CA ARG A 65 8.58 -6.12 3.02
C ARG A 65 8.67 -7.58 3.40
N SER A 66 8.78 -8.44 2.38
CA SER A 66 9.00 -9.88 2.56
C SER A 66 10.26 -10.27 1.79
N GLY A 67 11.21 -10.95 2.43
CA GLY A 67 12.40 -11.48 1.76
C GLY A 67 12.08 -12.74 0.95
N ALA A 68 12.95 -13.10 0.01
CA ALA A 68 12.83 -14.36 -0.73
C ALA A 68 12.86 -15.56 0.24
N GLY A 69 11.77 -16.35 0.27
CA GLY A 69 11.67 -17.53 1.13
C GLY A 69 11.31 -17.24 2.60
N LEU A 70 11.02 -15.99 2.95
CA LEU A 70 10.50 -15.63 4.27
C LEU A 70 8.97 -15.51 4.20
N GLU A 71 8.26 -16.26 5.06
CA GLU A 71 6.82 -16.06 5.30
C GLU A 71 6.57 -14.75 6.07
N GLU A 72 7.58 -14.26 6.79
CA GLU A 72 7.44 -13.08 7.64
C GLU A 72 7.45 -11.78 6.83
N ARG A 73 6.47 -10.92 7.13
CA ARG A 73 6.35 -9.57 6.60
C ARG A 73 6.79 -8.59 7.68
N VAL A 74 7.84 -7.82 7.40
CA VAL A 74 8.36 -6.81 8.32
C VAL A 74 7.81 -5.45 7.93
N GLU A 75 7.15 -4.76 8.87
CA GLU A 75 6.68 -3.39 8.66
C GLU A 75 7.87 -2.45 8.49
N ASP A 76 7.77 -1.54 7.52
CA ASP A 76 8.73 -0.46 7.29
C ASP A 76 8.18 0.82 7.93
N PRO A 77 8.58 1.15 9.17
CA PRO A 77 7.98 2.23 9.96
C PRO A 77 8.23 3.61 9.37
N ASP A 78 9.31 3.77 8.60
CA ASP A 78 9.71 5.03 7.95
C ASP A 78 9.12 5.18 6.54
N PHE A 79 8.14 4.33 6.17
CA PHE A 79 7.56 4.36 4.84
C PHE A 79 6.66 5.57 4.61
N ASP A 80 7.04 6.42 3.66
CA ASP A 80 6.18 7.46 3.10
C ASP A 80 5.82 7.16 1.65
N LEU A 81 4.52 7.07 1.35
CA LEU A 81 4.03 6.72 0.01
C LEU A 81 4.36 7.81 -1.01
N VAL A 82 4.27 9.09 -0.63
CA VAL A 82 4.47 10.20 -1.56
C VAL A 82 5.92 10.23 -2.04
N THR A 83 6.86 10.12 -1.10
CA THR A 83 8.30 10.02 -1.37
C THR A 83 8.62 8.74 -2.12
N PHE A 84 8.01 7.62 -1.74
CA PHE A 84 8.18 6.37 -2.47
C PHE A 84 7.76 6.53 -3.93
N LEU A 85 6.61 7.17 -4.22
CA LEU A 85 6.06 7.35 -5.56
C LEU A 85 6.61 8.55 -6.35
N ARG A 86 7.55 9.33 -5.79
CA ARG A 86 8.25 10.37 -6.54
C ARG A 86 9.07 9.75 -7.67
#